data_AF-A0A316I1Z7-F1
#
_entry.id   AF-A0A316I1Z7-F1
#
_cell.length_a   1.000
_cell.length_b   1.000
_cell.length_c   1.000
_cell.angle_alpha   90.00
_cell.angle_beta   90.00
_cell.angle_gamma   90.00
#
_symmetry.space_group_name_H-M   'P 1'
#
loop_
_entity.id
_entity.type
_entity.pdbx_description
1 polymer ?
#
loop_
_entity_poly.entity_id
_entity_poly.type
_entity_poly.pdbx_seq_one_letter_code
_entity_poly.pdbx_strand_id
1 'polypeptide(L)'
;MRAAVTAESLFCNQDQRAIDRMRAGWAHFGSSTATGERALREHAAGFYLATGQDAANIVEGSQGVTVAEDRDGDLYFSCTIPNLIVGTVGNGKNLPFVETNLTRLGCRAERAHGENARRLAVLAAATVLYGALSLLAAQTNPGELMRAHVHLERSSEKIGSQS
;
A
#
# COMPACT_ATOMS: atom_id res chain seq x y z
N MET A 1 11.03 -4.72 -13.79
CA MET A 1 9.94 -5.71 -13.60
C MET A 1 8.65 -4.92 -13.47
N ARG A 2 7.68 -5.05 -14.40
CA ARG A 2 6.37 -4.39 -14.27
C ARG A 2 5.51 -5.26 -13.35
N ALA A 3 5.28 -4.82 -12.12
CA ALA A 3 4.30 -5.45 -11.24
C ALA A 3 2.93 -4.80 -11.54
N ALA A 4 2.14 -5.43 -12.41
CA ALA A 4 0.74 -5.07 -12.58
C ALA A 4 -0.07 -6.01 -11.68
N VAL A 5 -0.55 -5.49 -10.55
CA VAL A 5 -1.52 -6.18 -9.69
C VAL A 5 -2.89 -5.64 -10.10
N THR A 6 -3.70 -6.47 -10.76
CA THR A 6 -5.08 -6.15 -11.15
C THR A 6 -6.02 -6.41 -9.96
N ALA A 7 -6.86 -5.42 -9.65
CA ALA A 7 -7.71 -5.37 -8.45
C ALA A 7 -8.94 -6.31 -8.45
N GLU A 8 -9.11 -7.13 -9.50
CA GLU A 8 -10.30 -7.97 -9.74
C GLU A 8 -10.64 -8.97 -8.61
N SER A 9 -9.67 -9.31 -7.75
CA SER A 9 -9.84 -10.32 -6.70
C SER A 9 -10.12 -9.77 -5.29
N LEU A 10 -10.19 -8.44 -5.10
CA LEU A 10 -10.07 -7.85 -3.76
C LEU A 10 -11.32 -7.14 -3.21
N PHE A 11 -12.41 -6.99 -3.97
CA PHE A 11 -13.56 -6.17 -3.56
C PHE A 11 -14.92 -6.85 -3.81
N CYS A 12 -15.35 -7.70 -2.86
CA CYS A 12 -16.66 -8.35 -2.90
C CYS A 12 -17.79 -7.55 -2.19
N ASN A 13 -17.52 -6.38 -1.58
CA ASN A 13 -18.52 -5.66 -0.75
C ASN A 13 -18.34 -4.13 -0.69
N GLN A 14 -18.00 -3.45 -1.79
CA GLN A 14 -18.08 -1.99 -1.84
C GLN A 14 -19.40 -1.55 -2.48
N ASP A 15 -20.06 -0.56 -1.87
CA ASP A 15 -21.26 0.08 -2.43
C ASP A 15 -20.93 0.61 -3.83
N GLN A 16 -21.71 0.24 -4.84
CA GLN A 16 -21.53 0.69 -6.24
C GLN A 16 -21.41 2.22 -6.31
N ARG A 17 -22.08 2.93 -5.40
CA ARG A 17 -22.01 4.40 -5.28
C ARG A 17 -20.63 4.90 -4.86
N ALA A 18 -19.87 4.14 -4.08
CA ALA A 18 -18.49 4.49 -3.72
C ALA A 18 -17.57 4.33 -4.93
N ILE A 19 -17.73 3.25 -5.69
CA ILE A 19 -16.99 3.03 -6.94
C ILE A 19 -17.30 4.17 -7.94
N ASP A 20 -18.57 4.54 -8.09
CA ASP A 20 -18.98 5.64 -8.97
C ASP A 20 -18.44 7.00 -8.51
N ARG A 21 -18.34 7.23 -7.19
CA ARG A 21 -17.68 8.42 -6.63
C ARG A 21 -16.17 8.41 -6.86
N MET A 22 -15.52 7.25 -6.79
CA MET A 22 -14.10 7.11 -7.11
C MET A 22 -13.83 7.35 -8.59
N ARG A 23 -14.72 6.86 -9.48
CA ARG A 23 -14.71 7.17 -10.92
C ARG A 23 -14.88 8.67 -11.19
N ALA A 24 -15.94 9.27 -10.66
CA ALA A 24 -16.25 10.68 -10.88
C ALA A 24 -15.21 11.61 -10.23
N GLY A 25 -14.75 11.27 -9.03
CA GLY A 25 -13.69 11.97 -8.32
C GLY A 25 -12.38 11.93 -9.10
N TRP A 26 -12.01 10.79 -9.67
CA TRP A 26 -10.84 10.69 -10.53
C TRP A 26 -10.97 11.50 -11.84
N ALA A 27 -12.15 11.48 -12.47
CA ALA A 27 -12.43 12.30 -13.65
C ALA A 27 -12.34 13.83 -13.35
N HIS A 28 -12.68 14.25 -12.13
CA HIS A 28 -12.57 15.64 -11.69
C HIS A 28 -11.16 16.04 -11.23
N PHE A 29 -10.41 15.09 -10.65
CA PHE A 29 -9.04 15.28 -10.13
C PHE A 29 -7.93 14.95 -11.15
N GLY A 30 -8.29 14.67 -12.40
CA GLY A 30 -7.42 14.58 -13.59
C GLY A 30 -5.94 14.26 -13.32
N SER A 31 -5.55 13.00 -13.48
CA SER A 31 -4.13 12.57 -13.52
C SER A 31 -3.24 13.08 -12.37
N SER A 32 -3.76 13.17 -11.15
CA SER A 32 -2.92 13.57 -10.01
C SER A 32 -2.02 12.39 -9.59
N THR A 33 -0.84 12.32 -10.21
CA THR A 33 0.33 11.58 -9.71
C THR A 33 0.54 11.76 -8.20
N ALA A 34 0.15 12.92 -7.67
CA ALA A 34 0.22 13.30 -6.26
C ALA A 34 -0.48 12.34 -5.27
N THR A 35 -1.65 11.77 -5.59
CA THR A 35 -2.33 10.82 -4.66
C THR A 35 -1.59 9.48 -4.61
N GLY A 36 -1.07 9.05 -5.76
CA GLY A 36 -0.20 7.88 -5.84
C GLY A 36 1.07 8.07 -5.01
N GLU A 37 1.76 9.20 -5.17
CA GLU A 37 3.03 9.52 -4.50
C GLU A 37 2.91 9.59 -2.97
N ARG A 38 1.79 10.10 -2.43
CA ARG A 38 1.58 10.18 -0.97
C ARG A 38 1.36 8.80 -0.35
N ALA A 39 0.46 8.00 -0.94
CA ALA A 39 0.23 6.64 -0.48
C ALA A 39 1.47 5.76 -0.61
N LEU A 40 2.25 5.97 -1.69
CA LEU A 40 3.56 5.39 -1.91
C LEU A 40 4.51 5.65 -0.74
N ARG A 41 4.63 6.89 -0.26
CA ARG A 41 5.55 7.24 0.84
C ARG A 41 5.14 6.63 2.17
N GLU A 42 3.89 6.81 2.57
CA GLU A 42 3.43 6.44 3.92
C GLU A 42 3.40 4.91 4.12
N HIS A 43 2.83 4.20 3.15
CA HIS A 43 2.68 2.74 3.26
C HIS A 43 3.99 2.01 2.98
N ALA A 44 4.83 2.52 2.07
CA ALA A 44 6.16 1.95 1.86
C ALA A 44 7.05 2.16 3.10
N ALA A 45 6.98 3.30 3.79
CA ALA A 45 7.76 3.54 4.99
C ALA A 45 7.48 2.51 6.08
N GLY A 46 6.21 2.25 6.40
CA GLY A 46 5.82 1.23 7.37
C GLY A 46 6.31 -0.17 6.98
N PHE A 47 6.14 -0.54 5.71
CA PHE A 47 6.61 -1.83 5.19
C PHE A 47 8.14 -1.99 5.25
N TYR A 48 8.87 -0.93 4.93
CA TYR A 48 10.33 -0.91 4.95
C TYR A 48 10.86 -1.12 6.36
N LEU A 49 10.31 -0.38 7.34
CA LEU A 49 10.71 -0.53 8.74
C LEU A 49 10.35 -1.92 9.29
N ALA A 50 9.15 -2.42 9.00
CA ALA A 50 8.70 -3.72 9.48
C ALA A 50 9.52 -4.90 8.92
N THR A 51 10.08 -4.74 7.73
CA THR A 51 10.88 -5.78 7.05
C THR A 51 12.39 -5.48 7.07
N GLY A 52 12.82 -4.44 7.80
CA GLY A 52 14.22 -4.04 7.97
C GLY A 52 14.91 -3.56 6.69
N GLN A 53 14.18 -2.96 5.75
CA GLN A 53 14.78 -2.33 4.56
C GLN A 53 15.45 -1.01 4.94
N ASP A 54 16.30 -0.51 4.04
CA ASP A 54 16.90 0.81 4.18
C ASP A 54 15.85 1.90 3.96
N ALA A 55 15.58 2.70 5.00
CA ALA A 55 14.61 3.79 4.94
C ALA A 55 15.02 4.91 3.96
N ALA A 56 16.30 5.08 3.66
CA ALA A 56 16.75 6.06 2.66
C ALA A 56 16.18 5.75 1.26
N ASN A 57 16.01 4.45 0.95
CA ASN A 57 15.48 3.99 -0.33
C ASN A 57 13.98 4.29 -0.50
N ILE A 58 13.28 4.80 0.53
CA ILE A 58 11.90 5.27 0.40
C ILE A 58 11.83 6.43 -0.60
N VAL A 59 12.87 7.27 -0.69
CA VAL A 59 12.91 8.38 -1.65
C VAL A 59 12.75 7.86 -3.07
N GLU A 60 13.54 6.85 -3.45
CA GLU A 60 13.47 6.17 -4.75
C GLU A 60 12.20 5.34 -4.91
N GLY A 61 11.85 4.53 -3.90
CA GLY A 61 10.68 3.64 -3.93
C GLY A 61 9.34 4.37 -3.93
N SER A 62 9.32 5.66 -3.60
CA SER A 62 8.13 6.50 -3.63
C SER A 62 7.84 7.15 -4.98
N GLN A 63 8.74 7.01 -5.94
CA GLN A 63 8.49 7.44 -7.31
C GLN A 63 7.63 6.41 -8.00
N GLY A 64 6.44 6.81 -8.44
CA GLY A 64 5.53 5.91 -9.12
C GLY A 64 4.32 6.60 -9.71
N VAL A 65 3.62 5.89 -10.58
CA VAL A 65 2.41 6.38 -11.24
C VAL A 65 1.26 5.45 -10.90
N THR A 66 0.19 6.00 -10.36
CA THR A 66 -1.06 5.29 -10.10
C THR A 66 -2.09 5.68 -11.14
N VAL A 67 -2.75 4.69 -11.72
CA VAL A 67 -3.81 4.85 -12.72
C VAL A 67 -5.08 4.27 -12.17
N ALA A 68 -6.14 5.07 -12.15
CA ALA A 68 -7.51 4.62 -11.97
C ALA A 68 -8.28 4.93 -13.26
N GLU A 69 -9.02 3.97 -13.80
CA GLU A 69 -9.87 4.22 -14.97
C GLU A 69 -11.08 3.29 -14.94
N ASP A 70 -12.15 3.70 -15.62
CA ASP A 70 -13.29 2.83 -15.85
C ASP A 70 -13.00 1.94 -17.05
N ARG A 71 -13.09 0.62 -16.87
CA ARG A 71 -12.98 -0.37 -17.95
C ARG A 71 -14.23 -1.22 -17.93
N ASP A 72 -15.07 -1.07 -18.95
CA ASP A 72 -16.27 -1.87 -19.17
C ASP A 72 -17.24 -1.92 -17.97
N GLY A 73 -17.30 -0.83 -17.18
CA GLY A 73 -18.16 -0.76 -16.01
C GLY A 73 -17.52 -1.33 -14.73
N ASP A 74 -16.22 -1.60 -14.73
CA ASP A 74 -15.38 -1.91 -13.57
C ASP A 74 -14.27 -0.87 -13.32
N LEU A 75 -13.87 -0.70 -12.05
CA LEU A 75 -12.75 0.16 -11.70
C LEU A 75 -11.42 -0.57 -11.93
N TYR A 76 -10.71 -0.21 -13.00
CA TYR A 76 -9.32 -0.60 -13.15
C TYR A 76 -8.43 0.31 -12.31
N PHE A 77 -7.64 -0.30 -11.44
CA PHE A 77 -6.68 0.40 -10.59
C PHE A 77 -5.32 -0.28 -10.69
N SER A 78 -4.28 0.51 -10.94
CA SER A 78 -2.90 0.00 -11.04
C SER A 78 -1.90 1.01 -10.52
N CYS A 79 -0.74 0.51 -10.06
CA CYS A 79 0.36 1.33 -9.60
C CYS A 79 1.66 0.80 -10.21
N THR A 80 2.47 1.70 -10.77
CA THR A 80 3.77 1.38 -11.35
C THR A 80 4.86 2.03 -10.50
N ILE A 81 5.74 1.21 -9.93
CA ILE A 81 6.88 1.62 -9.09
C ILE A 81 8.17 1.20 -9.79
N PRO A 82 8.82 2.07 -10.58
CA PRO A 82 10.01 1.70 -11.35
C PRO A 82 11.24 1.37 -10.47
N ASN A 83 11.39 2.06 -9.34
CA ASN A 83 12.63 2.08 -8.54
C ASN A 83 12.45 1.42 -7.17
N LEU A 84 11.82 0.24 -7.12
CA LEU A 84 11.60 -0.48 -5.87
C LEU A 84 12.84 -1.28 -5.44
N ILE A 85 13.55 -0.78 -4.43
CA ILE A 85 14.75 -1.43 -3.89
C ILE A 85 14.41 -2.16 -2.60
N VAL A 86 14.39 -3.50 -2.64
CA VAL A 86 14.13 -4.36 -1.49
C VAL A 86 15.04 -5.59 -1.50
N GLY A 87 15.30 -6.14 -0.31
CA GLY A 87 16.09 -7.36 -0.15
C GLY A 87 15.58 -8.24 0.99
N THR A 88 15.81 -9.54 0.86
CA THR A 88 15.53 -10.53 1.92
C THR A 88 16.80 -10.95 2.65
N VAL A 89 17.99 -10.72 2.10
CA VAL A 89 19.28 -11.02 2.74
C VAL A 89 20.09 -9.73 2.83
N GLY A 90 20.89 -9.56 3.87
CA GLY A 90 21.77 -8.40 4.06
C GLY A 90 21.55 -7.69 5.40
N ASN A 91 21.99 -6.44 5.47
CA ASN A 91 21.92 -5.64 6.69
C ASN A 91 20.46 -5.44 7.16
N GLY A 92 20.26 -5.34 8.47
CA GLY A 92 18.95 -5.19 9.10
C GLY A 92 18.11 -6.48 9.18
N LYS A 93 18.52 -7.56 8.50
CA LYS A 93 17.76 -8.83 8.49
C LYS A 93 18.08 -9.76 9.66
N ASN A 94 19.10 -9.43 10.44
CA ASN A 94 19.50 -10.17 11.63
C ASN A 94 18.67 -9.79 12.87
N LEU A 95 17.81 -8.77 12.76
CA LEU A 95 16.93 -8.35 13.85
C LEU A 95 15.83 -9.40 14.06
N PRO A 96 15.60 -9.91 15.29
CA PRO A 96 14.65 -11.00 15.54
C PRO A 96 13.22 -10.73 15.04
N PHE A 97 12.75 -9.48 15.15
CA PHE A 97 11.41 -9.11 14.69
C PHE A 97 11.32 -9.10 13.15
N VAL A 98 12.37 -8.64 12.46
CA VAL A 98 12.45 -8.63 10.99
C VAL A 98 12.44 -10.05 10.46
N GLU A 99 13.20 -10.94 11.09
CA GLU A 99 13.24 -12.36 10.73
C GLU A 99 11.86 -13.02 10.86
N THR A 100 11.16 -12.73 11.97
CA THR A 100 9.79 -13.20 12.21
C THR A 100 8.83 -12.68 11.14
N ASN A 101 8.90 -11.39 10.81
CA ASN A 101 8.04 -10.78 9.80
C ASN A 101 8.30 -11.34 8.40
N LEU A 102 9.57 -11.44 7.98
CA LEU A 102 9.93 -12.03 6.69
C LEU A 102 9.53 -13.50 6.60
N THR A 103 9.60 -14.25 7.70
CA THR A 103 9.09 -15.62 7.76
C THR A 103 7.59 -15.67 7.56
N ARG A 104 6.82 -14.83 8.27
CA ARG A 104 5.34 -14.73 8.12
C ARG A 104 4.91 -14.33 6.71
N LEU A 105 5.67 -13.44 6.07
CA LEU A 105 5.46 -13.04 4.67
C LEU A 105 5.90 -14.12 3.66
N GLY A 106 6.46 -15.24 4.15
CA GLY A 106 6.95 -16.33 3.33
C GLY A 106 8.18 -15.97 2.51
N CYS A 107 8.98 -14.98 2.94
CA CYS A 107 10.20 -14.51 2.29
C CYS A 107 11.48 -15.22 2.82
N ARG A 108 11.28 -16.28 3.61
CA ARG A 108 12.32 -17.17 4.17
C ARG A 108 12.21 -18.61 3.70
N ALA A 109 11.32 -18.89 2.75
CA ALA A 109 11.18 -20.23 2.19
C ALA A 109 12.43 -20.59 1.37
N GLU A 110 12.76 -21.88 1.34
CA GLU A 110 13.77 -22.41 0.44
C GLU A 110 13.32 -22.21 -1.01
N ARG A 111 14.05 -21.39 -1.76
CA ARG A 111 13.71 -20.95 -3.12
C ARG A 111 14.98 -20.61 -3.89
N ALA A 112 14.87 -20.50 -5.21
CA ALA A 112 15.98 -20.03 -6.04
C ALA A 112 16.42 -18.61 -5.64
N HIS A 113 17.70 -18.29 -5.87
CA HIS A 113 18.25 -16.99 -5.55
C HIS A 113 17.42 -15.86 -6.17
N GLY A 114 17.06 -14.86 -5.36
CA GLY A 114 16.27 -13.71 -5.78
C GLY A 114 14.75 -13.90 -5.77
N GLU A 115 14.21 -15.13 -5.67
CA GLU A 115 12.76 -15.33 -5.64
C GLU A 115 12.10 -14.79 -4.37
N ASN A 116 12.76 -14.95 -3.22
CA ASN A 116 12.30 -14.36 -1.97
C ASN A 116 12.27 -12.82 -2.04
N ALA A 117 13.29 -12.21 -2.64
CA ALA A 117 13.34 -10.76 -2.85
C ALA A 117 12.25 -10.30 -3.83
N ARG A 118 12.01 -11.06 -4.90
CA ARG A 118 10.91 -10.81 -5.86
C ARG A 118 9.54 -10.89 -5.19
N ARG A 119 9.31 -11.91 -4.34
CA ARG A 119 8.08 -12.02 -3.54
C ARG A 119 7.90 -10.80 -2.65
N LEU A 120 8.96 -10.40 -1.95
CA LEU A 120 8.91 -9.22 -1.08
C LEU A 120 8.60 -7.95 -1.87
N ALA A 121 9.16 -7.80 -3.08
CA ALA A 121 8.88 -6.68 -3.97
C ALA A 121 7.39 -6.64 -4.40
N VAL A 122 6.81 -7.79 -4.74
CA VAL A 122 5.37 -7.89 -5.06
C VAL A 122 4.51 -7.52 -3.86
N LEU A 123 4.86 -7.97 -2.64
CA LEU A 123 4.15 -7.63 -1.41
C LEU A 123 4.24 -6.13 -1.07
N ALA A 124 5.41 -5.53 -1.28
CA ALA A 124 5.59 -4.08 -1.11
C ALA A 124 4.72 -3.30 -2.09
N ALA A 125 4.73 -3.68 -3.38
CA ALA A 125 3.90 -3.04 -4.40
C ALA A 125 2.40 -3.22 -4.13
N ALA A 126 1.97 -4.40 -3.66
CA ALA A 126 0.58 -4.65 -3.28
C ALA A 126 0.14 -3.79 -2.08
N THR A 127 0.99 -3.66 -1.07
CA THR A 127 0.74 -2.80 0.10
C THR A 127 0.52 -1.35 -0.32
N VAL A 128 1.38 -0.84 -1.20
CA VAL A 128 1.25 0.50 -1.77
C VAL A 128 -0.04 0.67 -2.56
N LEU A 129 -0.33 -0.28 -3.47
CA LEU A 129 -1.54 -0.23 -4.31
C LEU A 129 -2.80 -0.16 -3.43
N TYR A 130 -2.87 -0.99 -2.40
CA TYR A 130 -3.99 -1.01 -1.47
C TYR A 130 -4.09 0.29 -0.67
N GLY A 131 -2.95 0.82 -0.19
CA GLY A 131 -2.91 2.11 0.50
C GLY A 131 -3.41 3.26 -0.38
N ALA A 132 -3.01 3.30 -1.65
CA ALA A 132 -3.45 4.32 -2.60
C ALA A 132 -4.95 4.21 -2.90
N LEU A 133 -5.45 2.99 -3.05
CA LEU A 133 -6.87 2.75 -3.28
C LEU A 133 -7.72 3.14 -2.05
N SER A 134 -7.26 2.77 -0.85
CA SER A 134 -7.90 3.13 0.42
C SER A 134 -7.94 4.65 0.62
N LEU A 135 -6.85 5.35 0.32
CA LEU A 135 -6.78 6.81 0.41
C LEU A 135 -7.74 7.47 -0.58
N LEU A 136 -7.78 6.99 -1.82
CA LEU A 136 -8.70 7.48 -2.85
C LEU A 136 -10.17 7.27 -2.42
N ALA A 137 -10.49 6.10 -1.86
CA ALA A 137 -11.84 5.80 -1.36
C ALA A 137 -12.24 6.77 -0.23
N ALA A 138 -11.35 7.01 0.73
CA ALA A 138 -11.62 7.94 1.83
C ALA A 138 -11.75 9.40 1.35
N GLN A 139 -10.99 9.81 0.32
CA GLN A 139 -11.05 11.18 -0.21
C GLN A 139 -12.31 11.44 -1.04
N THR A 140 -12.84 10.42 -1.70
CA THR A 140 -14.09 10.50 -2.49
C THR A 140 -15.35 10.42 -1.62
N ASN A 141 -15.21 10.09 -0.34
CA ASN A 141 -16.29 10.13 0.64
C ASN A 141 -16.15 11.38 1.56
N PRO A 142 -16.95 12.44 1.36
CA PRO A 142 -16.80 13.69 2.11
C PRO A 142 -16.79 13.49 3.63
N GLY A 143 -15.76 14.00 4.30
CA GLY A 143 -15.61 13.92 5.76
C GLY A 143 -15.03 12.59 6.27
N GLU A 144 -14.83 11.57 5.42
CA GLU A 144 -14.35 10.26 5.87
C GLU A 144 -12.92 10.30 6.40
N LEU A 145 -12.02 11.01 5.71
CA LEU A 145 -10.63 11.16 6.15
C LEU A 145 -10.53 11.78 7.54
N MET A 146 -11.28 12.85 7.80
CA MET A 146 -11.28 13.53 9.10
C MET A 146 -11.90 12.64 10.18
N ARG A 147 -13.00 11.96 9.87
CA ARG A 147 -13.66 11.02 10.79
C ARG A 147 -12.75 9.86 11.16
N ALA A 148 -12.11 9.24 10.18
CA ALA A 148 -11.16 8.14 10.39
C ALA A 148 -9.95 8.60 11.22
N HIS A 149 -9.39 9.78 10.93
CA HIS A 149 -8.29 10.34 11.69
C HIS A 149 -8.66 10.61 13.15
N VAL A 150 -9.83 11.22 13.42
CA VAL A 150 -10.30 11.40 14.81
C VAL A 150 -10.51 10.06 15.49
N HIS A 151 -11.13 9.11 14.81
CA HIS A 151 -11.48 7.83 15.40
C HIS A 151 -10.26 6.93 15.69
N LEU A 152 -9.29 6.85 14.78
CA LEU A 152 -8.16 5.93 14.89
C LEU A 152 -6.94 6.56 15.56
N GLU A 153 -6.73 7.87 15.40
CA GLU A 153 -5.51 8.54 15.89
C GLU A 153 -5.76 9.50 17.05
N ARG A 154 -7.02 9.87 17.33
CA ARG A 154 -7.36 10.83 18.39
C ARG A 154 -8.43 10.34 19.37
N SER A 155 -8.94 9.11 19.24
CA SER A 155 -9.86 8.54 20.22
C SER A 155 -9.11 8.24 21.52
N SER A 156 -9.44 9.01 22.56
CA SER A 156 -9.12 8.68 23.94
C SER A 156 -10.15 7.67 24.48
N GLU A 157 -10.16 6.45 23.93
CA GLU A 157 -10.70 5.35 24.73
C GLU A 157 -9.74 5.17 25.91
N LYS A 158 -10.21 5.60 27.09
CA LYS A 158 -9.52 5.40 28.36
C LYS A 158 -9.04 3.95 28.42
N ILE A 159 -7.73 3.76 28.49
CA ILE A 159 -7.14 2.55 29.09
C ILE A 159 -7.51 2.59 30.58
N GLY A 160 -8.76 2.23 30.87
CA GLY A 160 -9.34 2.18 32.19
C GLY A 160 -9.09 0.81 32.79
N SER A 161 -8.10 0.76 33.69
CA SER A 161 -8.13 0.01 34.97
C SER A 161 -9.06 -1.21 35.00
N GLN A 162 -8.50 -2.41 34.89
CA GLN A 162 -9.03 -3.54 35.64
C GLN A 162 -8.23 -3.66 36.94
N SER A 163 -8.90 -3.30 38.02
CA SER A 163 -8.54 -3.63 39.42
C SER A 163 -8.69 -5.11 39.67
#